data_AF-W4AGN1-F1
#
_entry.id   AF-W4AGN1-F1
#
_cell.length_a   1.000
_cell.length_b   1.000
_cell.length_c   1.000
_cell.angle_alpha   90.00
_cell.angle_beta   90.00
_cell.angle_gamma   90.00
#
_symmetry.space_group_name_H-M   'P 1'
#
loop_
_entity.id
_entity.type
_entity.pdbx_description
1 polymer ?
#
loop_
_entity_poly.entity_id
_entity_poly.type
_entity_poly.pdbx_seq_one_letter_code
_entity_poly.pdbx_strand_id
1 'polypeptide(L)'
;MQTLLIDPVAFSIGSLRVHWYGLILGLGALAGLLLAIREGKRFGIPQEFFMDLLLLGVPSAIIGARIYYVAFKWEDYKDNFLDVFKIWNGGIAIFGALIGAIICALIFVRRRGYSFWRIADICAPSLLAGQIIGRWGNFVNQEAYGGPVSETFLRGELHLPNFIVNQMNVQGVFHHPTFLYESLWNLVGIVVLLIIRRQKFLRSGELFIGYFIWYSIGRFFIEAVRTDSLAFQGSTGLADFINNTLWAPMTWMGFELGHLDPAYGNIRISQLLSVLFIIAGIILIIVRRVTGRANVRYLDPIVSTKAGVSPTPEAELQTNKTVKSPAATSSKNHKETVETAELVDKSPLTQAQEAEAKQTQVDETPVIKPDTEDKKE
;
A
#
# COMPACT_ATOMS: atom_id res chain seq x y z
N MET A 1 6.73 36.36 -19.04
CA MET A 1 7.28 35.10 -19.60
C MET A 1 6.11 34.25 -20.08
N GLN A 2 6.28 33.43 -21.12
CA GLN A 2 5.32 32.35 -21.37
C GLN A 2 5.42 31.36 -20.20
N THR A 3 4.31 31.08 -19.53
CA THR A 3 4.27 30.03 -18.52
C THR A 3 4.33 28.68 -19.23
N LEU A 4 5.30 27.84 -18.84
CA LEU A 4 5.45 26.48 -19.36
C LEU A 4 4.43 25.54 -18.70
N LEU A 5 3.14 25.88 -18.83
CA LEU A 5 2.04 25.04 -18.38
C LEU A 5 1.89 23.86 -19.33
N ILE A 6 1.62 22.68 -18.77
CA ILE A 6 1.41 21.46 -19.53
C ILE A 6 -0.01 21.49 -20.09
N ASP A 7 -0.18 21.37 -21.41
CA ASP A 7 -1.49 21.15 -22.03
C ASP A 7 -2.06 19.80 -21.55
N PRO A 8 -3.27 19.73 -20.97
CA PRO A 8 -3.91 18.48 -20.59
C PRO A 8 -4.10 17.48 -21.75
N VAL A 9 -4.14 17.97 -22.99
CA VAL A 9 -4.17 17.15 -24.22
C VAL A 9 -2.74 16.74 -24.60
N ALA A 10 -2.47 15.44 -24.54
CA ALA A 10 -1.18 14.87 -24.93
C ALA A 10 -0.98 14.88 -26.46
N PHE A 11 -2.04 14.56 -27.21
CA PHE A 11 -2.10 14.67 -28.66
C PHE A 11 -3.56 14.54 -29.14
N SER A 12 -3.83 14.87 -30.41
CA SER A 12 -5.15 14.68 -31.03
C SER A 12 -5.05 13.84 -32.31
N ILE A 13 -6.01 12.92 -32.50
CA ILE A 13 -6.17 12.12 -33.72
C ILE A 13 -7.51 12.53 -34.36
N GLY A 14 -7.45 13.47 -35.30
CA GLY A 14 -8.66 14.11 -35.85
C GLY A 14 -9.44 14.83 -34.74
N SER A 15 -10.69 14.44 -34.53
CA SER A 15 -11.55 14.96 -33.45
C SER A 15 -11.28 14.34 -32.07
N LEU A 16 -10.55 13.21 -31.99
CA LEU A 16 -10.27 12.52 -30.74
C LEU A 16 -9.08 13.14 -30.00
N ARG A 17 -9.36 13.86 -28.92
CA ARG A 17 -8.33 14.42 -28.01
C ARG A 17 -7.91 13.38 -26.96
N VAL A 18 -6.65 12.96 -27.01
CA VAL A 18 -6.07 12.04 -26.02
C VAL A 18 -5.44 12.86 -24.89
N HIS A 19 -5.94 12.69 -23.68
CA HIS A 19 -5.53 13.48 -22.51
C HIS A 19 -4.45 12.74 -21.70
N TRP A 20 -3.48 13.49 -21.16
CA TRP A 20 -2.41 12.92 -20.33
C TRP A 20 -2.96 12.11 -19.16
N TYR A 21 -4.03 12.58 -18.52
CA TYR A 21 -4.69 11.90 -17.40
C TYR A 21 -5.02 10.44 -17.71
N GLY A 22 -5.52 10.15 -18.92
CA GLY A 22 -5.85 8.78 -19.36
C GLY A 22 -4.61 7.91 -19.57
N LEU A 23 -3.55 8.48 -20.16
CA LEU A 23 -2.27 7.80 -20.35
C LEU A 23 -1.59 7.48 -19.00
N ILE A 24 -1.62 8.43 -18.08
CA ILE A 24 -1.05 8.32 -16.73
C ILE A 24 -1.82 7.26 -15.92
N LEU A 25 -3.16 7.21 -15.98
CA LEU A 25 -3.93 6.13 -15.37
C LEU A 25 -3.60 4.75 -15.97
N GLY A 26 -3.39 4.67 -17.29
CA GLY A 26 -2.95 3.43 -17.96
C GLY A 26 -1.58 2.96 -17.48
N LEU A 27 -0.62 3.88 -17.35
CA LEU A 27 0.70 3.62 -16.76
C LEU A 27 0.61 3.18 -15.30
N GLY A 28 -0.28 3.79 -14.50
CA GLY A 28 -0.54 3.40 -13.11
C GLY A 28 -1.10 1.99 -12.99
N ALA A 29 -2.07 1.62 -13.85
CA ALA A 29 -2.62 0.27 -13.93
C ALA A 29 -1.56 -0.77 -14.36
N LEU A 30 -0.73 -0.44 -15.35
CA LEU A 30 0.37 -1.31 -15.80
C LEU A 30 1.43 -1.51 -14.72
N ALA A 31 1.85 -0.46 -14.01
CA ALA A 31 2.80 -0.57 -12.91
C ALA A 31 2.24 -1.43 -11.76
N GLY A 32 0.97 -1.23 -11.39
CA GLY A 32 0.29 -2.05 -10.39
C GLY A 32 0.20 -3.52 -10.80
N LEU A 33 -0.15 -3.80 -12.05
CA LEU A 33 -0.19 -5.16 -12.63
C LEU A 33 1.18 -5.84 -12.57
N LEU A 34 2.25 -5.16 -13.00
CA LEU A 34 3.62 -5.71 -12.99
C LEU A 34 4.10 -6.02 -11.56
N LEU A 35 3.78 -5.17 -10.58
CA LEU A 35 4.06 -5.44 -9.16
C LEU A 35 3.26 -6.63 -8.61
N ALA A 36 1.99 -6.76 -8.99
CA ALA A 36 1.12 -7.85 -8.57
C ALA A 36 1.59 -9.20 -9.14
N ILE A 37 1.93 -9.24 -10.44
CA ILE A 37 2.56 -10.41 -11.07
C ILE A 37 3.89 -10.75 -10.39
N ARG A 38 4.75 -9.76 -10.10
CA ARG A 38 6.07 -10.00 -9.51
C ARG A 38 6.00 -10.64 -8.13
N GLU A 39 5.09 -10.22 -7.25
CA GLU A 39 4.91 -10.91 -5.96
C GLU A 39 4.02 -12.17 -6.09
N GLY A 40 3.09 -12.22 -7.05
CA GLY A 40 2.30 -13.41 -7.38
C GLY A 40 3.16 -14.61 -7.78
N LYS A 41 4.19 -14.40 -8.62
CA LYS A 41 5.15 -15.44 -9.00
C LYS A 41 5.92 -16.01 -7.79
N ARG A 42 6.17 -15.19 -6.74
CA ARG A 42 6.78 -15.65 -5.46
C ARG A 42 5.90 -16.66 -4.70
N PHE A 43 4.59 -16.65 -4.92
CA PHE A 43 3.63 -17.60 -4.35
C PHE A 43 3.14 -18.65 -5.35
N GLY A 44 3.77 -18.77 -6.52
CA GLY A 44 3.39 -19.74 -7.56
C GLY A 44 2.09 -19.42 -8.30
N ILE A 45 1.59 -18.18 -8.21
CA ILE A 45 0.37 -17.77 -8.92
C ILE A 45 0.74 -17.41 -10.38
N PRO A 46 0.05 -17.96 -11.39
CA PRO A 46 0.29 -17.63 -12.79
C PRO A 46 0.05 -16.14 -13.07
N GLN A 47 0.82 -15.55 -13.98
CA GLN A 47 0.71 -14.13 -14.33
C GLN A 47 -0.63 -13.81 -15.00
N GLU A 48 -1.17 -14.77 -15.76
CA GLU A 48 -2.45 -14.73 -16.45
C GLU A 48 -3.62 -14.47 -15.48
N PHE A 49 -3.53 -14.93 -14.23
CA PHE A 49 -4.53 -14.66 -13.20
C PHE A 49 -4.64 -13.16 -12.85
N PHE A 50 -3.52 -12.42 -12.89
CA PHE A 50 -3.53 -10.98 -12.66
C PHE A 50 -3.92 -10.19 -13.91
N MET A 51 -3.57 -10.70 -15.10
CA MET A 51 -4.06 -10.18 -16.39
C MET A 51 -5.60 -10.25 -16.46
N ASP A 52 -6.17 -11.42 -16.18
CA ASP A 52 -7.62 -11.65 -16.07
C ASP A 52 -8.28 -10.73 -15.04
N LEU A 53 -7.68 -10.61 -13.85
CA LEU A 53 -8.21 -9.80 -12.77
C LEU A 53 -8.27 -8.31 -13.14
N LEU A 54 -7.28 -7.82 -13.90
CA LEU A 54 -7.31 -6.45 -14.44
C LEU A 54 -8.32 -6.33 -15.59
N LEU A 55 -8.31 -7.26 -16.53
CA LEU A 55 -9.16 -7.27 -17.73
C LEU A 55 -10.66 -7.36 -17.40
N LEU A 56 -11.03 -8.09 -16.35
CA LEU A 56 -12.39 -8.13 -15.81
C LEU A 56 -12.66 -6.98 -14.83
N GLY A 57 -11.66 -6.60 -14.04
CA GLY A 57 -11.79 -5.58 -12.99
C GLY A 57 -12.02 -4.18 -13.52
N VAL A 58 -11.29 -3.74 -14.56
CA VAL A 58 -11.39 -2.38 -15.12
C VAL A 58 -12.76 -2.12 -15.77
N PRO A 59 -13.31 -2.98 -16.65
CA PRO A 59 -14.68 -2.81 -17.14
C PRO A 59 -15.72 -2.85 -16.02
N SER A 60 -15.55 -3.75 -15.03
CA SER A 60 -16.46 -3.84 -13.88
C SER A 60 -16.44 -2.57 -13.02
N ALA A 61 -15.28 -1.93 -12.89
CA ALA A 61 -15.15 -0.63 -12.23
C ALA A 61 -15.88 0.46 -13.03
N ILE A 62 -15.67 0.55 -14.35
CA ILE A 62 -16.35 1.56 -15.20
C ILE A 62 -17.88 1.40 -15.14
N ILE A 63 -18.37 0.15 -15.22
CA ILE A 63 -19.80 -0.17 -15.11
C ILE A 63 -20.34 0.23 -13.73
N GLY A 64 -19.68 -0.18 -12.64
CA GLY A 64 -20.10 0.17 -11.28
C GLY A 64 -20.07 1.69 -11.02
N ALA A 65 -19.08 2.39 -11.56
CA ALA A 65 -18.95 3.84 -11.46
C ALA A 65 -20.07 4.60 -12.18
N ARG A 66 -20.51 4.09 -13.34
CA ARG A 66 -21.63 4.68 -14.09
C ARG A 66 -22.97 4.40 -13.43
N ILE A 67 -23.21 3.16 -12.98
CA ILE A 67 -24.43 2.79 -12.24
C ILE A 67 -24.58 3.66 -10.99
N TYR A 68 -23.51 3.82 -10.21
CA TYR A 68 -23.53 4.66 -9.00
C TYR A 68 -23.78 6.14 -9.34
N TYR A 69 -23.11 6.69 -10.36
CA TYR A 69 -23.33 8.09 -10.77
C TYR A 69 -24.79 8.33 -11.20
N VAL A 70 -25.33 7.48 -12.06
CA VAL A 70 -26.71 7.58 -12.56
C VAL A 70 -27.73 7.40 -11.44
N ALA A 71 -27.49 6.52 -10.46
CA ALA A 71 -28.38 6.35 -9.31
C ALA A 71 -28.48 7.63 -8.44
N PHE A 72 -27.37 8.34 -8.24
CA PHE A 72 -27.35 9.62 -7.51
C PHE A 72 -27.83 10.82 -8.37
N LYS A 73 -27.96 10.65 -9.69
CA LYS A 73 -28.42 11.67 -10.64
C LYS A 73 -29.64 11.23 -11.44
N TRP A 74 -30.51 10.39 -10.86
CA TRP A 74 -31.60 9.75 -11.59
C TRP A 74 -32.53 10.73 -12.32
N GLU A 75 -32.82 11.87 -11.71
CA GLU A 75 -33.64 12.94 -12.31
C GLU A 75 -33.07 13.49 -13.62
N ASP A 76 -31.74 13.46 -13.80
CA ASP A 76 -31.06 13.90 -15.03
C ASP A 76 -31.16 12.84 -16.16
N TYR A 77 -31.55 11.60 -15.86
CA TYR A 77 -31.53 10.45 -16.78
C TYR A 77 -32.89 9.79 -17.05
N LYS A 78 -33.87 9.94 -16.15
CA LYS A 78 -35.17 9.26 -16.21
C LYS A 78 -35.89 9.41 -17.56
N ASP A 79 -35.82 10.60 -18.16
CA ASP A 79 -36.50 10.95 -19.41
C ASP A 79 -35.65 10.64 -20.67
N ASN A 80 -34.36 10.32 -20.51
CA ASN A 80 -33.41 10.06 -21.59
C ASN A 80 -32.51 8.86 -21.27
N PHE A 81 -33.11 7.67 -21.09
CA PHE A 81 -32.40 6.47 -20.61
C PHE A 81 -31.19 6.04 -21.46
N LEU A 82 -31.11 6.41 -22.75
CA LEU A 82 -29.91 6.14 -23.57
C LEU A 82 -28.66 6.87 -23.07
N ASP A 83 -28.80 7.97 -22.34
CA ASP A 83 -27.69 8.77 -21.83
C ASP A 83 -26.98 8.07 -20.66
N VAL A 84 -27.62 7.07 -20.03
CA VAL A 84 -27.01 6.16 -19.06
C VAL A 84 -25.76 5.48 -19.64
N PHE A 85 -25.73 5.19 -20.94
CA PHE A 85 -24.61 4.51 -21.60
C PHE A 85 -23.53 5.46 -22.14
N LYS A 86 -23.78 6.77 -22.20
CA LYS A 86 -22.86 7.79 -22.76
C LYS A 86 -21.72 8.14 -21.80
N ILE A 87 -20.85 7.18 -21.48
CA ILE A 87 -19.72 7.34 -20.55
C ILE A 87 -18.68 8.38 -21.02
N TRP A 88 -18.63 8.68 -22.31
CA TRP A 88 -17.76 9.71 -22.90
C TRP A 88 -18.22 11.14 -22.59
N ASN A 89 -19.46 11.33 -22.11
CA ASN A 89 -19.95 12.62 -21.59
C ASN A 89 -19.49 12.89 -20.14
N GLY A 90 -18.55 12.10 -19.60
CA GLY A 90 -18.21 12.12 -18.17
C GLY A 90 -19.30 11.49 -17.30
N GLY A 91 -19.36 11.83 -16.02
CA GLY A 91 -20.30 11.26 -15.05
C GLY A 91 -19.92 9.85 -14.56
N ILE A 92 -18.83 9.78 -13.81
CA ILE A 92 -18.21 8.54 -13.30
C ILE A 92 -17.92 8.73 -11.80
N ALA A 93 -18.50 7.89 -10.94
CA ALA A 93 -18.34 8.02 -9.49
C ALA A 93 -17.30 7.03 -8.91
N ILE A 94 -16.29 7.54 -8.21
CA ILE A 94 -15.18 6.73 -7.67
C ILE A 94 -15.62 5.64 -6.68
N PHE A 95 -16.67 5.89 -5.88
CA PHE A 95 -17.24 4.89 -4.98
C PHE A 95 -17.86 3.72 -5.75
N GLY A 96 -18.58 4.00 -6.84
CA GLY A 96 -19.09 2.96 -7.75
C GLY A 96 -17.98 2.19 -8.44
N ALA A 97 -16.88 2.85 -8.81
CA ALA A 97 -15.70 2.19 -9.38
C ALA A 97 -15.10 1.18 -8.41
N LEU A 98 -14.91 1.59 -7.15
CA LEU A 98 -14.40 0.74 -6.08
C LEU A 98 -15.33 -0.44 -5.77
N ILE A 99 -16.65 -0.21 -5.70
CA ILE A 99 -17.65 -1.26 -5.47
C ILE A 99 -17.64 -2.27 -6.62
N GLY A 100 -17.68 -1.83 -7.88
CA GLY A 100 -17.65 -2.70 -9.06
C GLY A 100 -16.37 -3.52 -9.16
N ALA A 101 -15.21 -2.90 -8.90
CA ALA A 101 -13.92 -3.59 -8.85
C ALA A 101 -13.86 -4.64 -7.74
N ILE A 102 -14.31 -4.30 -6.52
CA ILE A 102 -14.31 -5.22 -5.37
C ILE A 102 -15.25 -6.40 -5.63
N ILE A 103 -16.47 -6.19 -6.11
CA ILE A 103 -17.42 -7.27 -6.42
C ILE A 103 -16.83 -8.22 -7.46
N CYS A 104 -16.26 -7.67 -8.55
CA CYS A 104 -15.63 -8.48 -9.59
C CYS A 104 -14.47 -9.32 -9.05
N ALA A 105 -13.53 -8.70 -8.31
CA ALA A 105 -12.42 -9.42 -7.67
C ALA A 105 -12.92 -10.48 -6.67
N LEU A 106 -13.91 -10.15 -5.84
CA LEU A 106 -14.47 -11.05 -4.82
C LEU A 106 -15.09 -12.33 -5.43
N ILE A 107 -15.69 -12.20 -6.62
CA ILE A 107 -16.25 -13.31 -7.41
C ILE A 107 -15.15 -14.05 -8.17
N PHE A 108 -14.29 -13.35 -8.93
CA PHE A 108 -13.24 -13.95 -9.76
C PHE A 108 -12.24 -14.76 -8.93
N VAL A 109 -11.70 -14.17 -7.86
CA VAL A 109 -10.69 -14.81 -7.00
C VAL A 109 -11.23 -16.09 -6.38
N ARG A 110 -12.49 -16.10 -5.91
CA ARG A 110 -13.16 -17.32 -5.43
C ARG A 110 -13.47 -18.32 -6.55
N ARG A 111 -13.90 -17.85 -7.75
CA ARG A 111 -14.14 -18.73 -8.90
C ARG A 111 -12.86 -19.47 -9.34
N ARG A 112 -11.69 -18.82 -9.23
CA ARG A 112 -10.35 -19.41 -9.44
C ARG A 112 -9.81 -20.23 -8.26
N GLY A 113 -10.56 -20.34 -7.15
CA GLY A 113 -10.21 -21.19 -5.99
C GLY A 113 -9.21 -20.59 -5.00
N TYR A 114 -8.90 -19.29 -5.10
CA TYR A 114 -7.98 -18.61 -4.18
C TYR A 114 -8.71 -17.87 -3.05
N SER A 115 -7.99 -17.61 -1.96
CA SER A 115 -8.50 -16.77 -0.86
C SER A 115 -8.42 -15.28 -1.21
N PHE A 116 -9.55 -14.58 -1.18
CA PHE A 116 -9.62 -13.14 -1.47
C PHE A 116 -8.59 -12.33 -0.68
N TRP A 117 -8.46 -12.57 0.63
CA TRP A 117 -7.52 -11.87 1.50
C TRP A 117 -6.06 -12.04 1.08
N ARG A 118 -5.66 -13.23 0.62
CA ARG A 118 -4.28 -13.50 0.15
C ARG A 118 -3.95 -12.77 -1.14
N ILE A 119 -4.92 -12.66 -2.06
CA ILE A 119 -4.74 -11.90 -3.30
C ILE A 119 -4.79 -10.38 -3.04
N ALA A 120 -5.69 -9.93 -2.16
CA ALA A 120 -5.79 -8.54 -1.75
C ALA A 120 -4.49 -8.05 -1.08
N ASP A 121 -3.86 -8.86 -0.22
CA ASP A 121 -2.54 -8.55 0.34
C ASP A 121 -1.47 -8.41 -0.76
N ILE A 122 -1.44 -9.31 -1.75
CA ILE A 122 -0.49 -9.26 -2.87
C ILE A 122 -0.67 -7.97 -3.68
N CYS A 123 -1.92 -7.56 -3.94
CA CYS A 123 -2.24 -6.34 -4.67
C CYS A 123 -2.07 -5.05 -3.85
N ALA A 124 -1.92 -5.10 -2.52
CA ALA A 124 -1.92 -3.90 -1.68
C ALA A 124 -0.82 -2.87 -2.05
N PRO A 125 0.46 -3.26 -2.31
CA PRO A 125 1.47 -2.31 -2.78
C PRO A 125 1.23 -1.82 -4.22
N SER A 126 0.56 -2.61 -5.05
CA SER A 126 0.18 -2.24 -6.42
C SER A 126 -0.86 -1.11 -6.47
N LEU A 127 -1.77 -1.07 -5.50
CA LEU A 127 -2.77 0.01 -5.39
C LEU A 127 -2.09 1.35 -5.09
N LEU A 128 -1.15 1.39 -4.14
CA LEU A 128 -0.34 2.58 -3.87
C LEU A 128 0.47 3.00 -5.11
N ALA A 129 1.06 2.06 -5.86
CA ALA A 129 1.81 2.40 -7.07
C ALA A 129 0.92 3.04 -8.15
N GLY A 130 -0.29 2.53 -8.33
CA GLY A 130 -1.31 3.13 -9.19
C GLY A 130 -1.74 4.53 -8.72
N GLN A 131 -1.87 4.74 -7.40
CA GLN A 131 -2.19 6.05 -6.81
C GLN A 131 -1.05 7.07 -6.97
N ILE A 132 0.21 6.67 -6.73
CA ILE A 132 1.38 7.54 -6.91
C ILE A 132 1.43 8.07 -8.34
N ILE A 133 1.28 7.19 -9.33
CA ILE A 133 1.32 7.56 -10.74
C ILE A 133 0.08 8.39 -11.11
N GLY A 134 -1.11 7.95 -10.71
CA GLY A 134 -2.38 8.65 -10.97
C GLY A 134 -2.39 10.11 -10.49
N ARG A 135 -1.72 10.43 -9.38
CA ARG A 135 -1.60 11.81 -8.86
C ARG A 135 -0.91 12.77 -9.82
N TRP A 136 -0.01 12.30 -10.69
CA TRP A 136 0.58 13.13 -11.74
C TRP A 136 -0.43 13.55 -12.82
N GLY A 137 -1.57 12.86 -12.93
CA GLY A 137 -2.71 13.32 -13.73
C GLY A 137 -3.28 14.62 -13.18
N ASN A 138 -3.46 14.71 -11.85
CA ASN A 138 -3.98 15.92 -11.21
C ASN A 138 -3.01 17.12 -11.37
N PHE A 139 -1.70 16.85 -11.33
CA PHE A 139 -0.65 17.84 -11.62
C PHE A 139 -0.72 18.40 -13.05
N VAL A 140 -0.85 17.53 -14.06
CA VAL A 140 -0.96 17.97 -15.47
C VAL A 140 -2.25 18.74 -15.72
N ASN A 141 -3.37 18.32 -15.13
CA ASN A 141 -4.66 19.00 -15.27
C ASN A 141 -4.78 20.33 -14.48
N GLN A 142 -3.83 20.64 -13.58
CA GLN A 142 -3.97 21.70 -12.56
C GLN A 142 -5.26 21.56 -11.72
N GLU A 143 -5.45 20.40 -11.08
CA GLU A 143 -6.63 20.10 -10.24
C GLU A 143 -6.26 19.47 -8.89
N ALA A 144 -7.20 19.42 -7.94
CA ALA A 144 -7.07 18.80 -6.62
C ALA A 144 -5.91 19.32 -5.72
N TYR A 145 -5.39 20.51 -6.04
CA TYR A 145 -4.33 21.21 -5.32
C TYR A 145 -4.82 21.75 -3.96
N GLY A 146 -3.88 22.19 -3.11
CA GLY A 146 -4.20 22.70 -1.77
C GLY A 146 -4.41 24.21 -1.69
N GLY A 147 -4.45 24.73 -0.47
CA GLY A 147 -4.53 26.17 -0.20
C GLY A 147 -3.44 27.01 -0.88
N PRO A 148 -3.67 28.32 -1.03
CA PRO A 148 -2.69 29.23 -1.62
C PRO A 148 -1.44 29.36 -0.73
N VAL A 149 -0.28 29.54 -1.36
CA VAL A 149 1.04 29.67 -0.69
C VAL A 149 1.89 30.72 -1.39
N SER A 150 2.99 31.13 -0.76
CA SER A 150 4.00 31.98 -1.42
C SER A 150 4.88 31.16 -2.38
N GLU A 151 5.41 31.82 -3.41
CA GLU A 151 6.43 31.21 -4.28
C GLU A 151 7.70 30.83 -3.49
N THR A 152 8.03 31.63 -2.46
CA THR A 152 9.13 31.39 -1.52
C THR A 152 8.95 30.10 -0.73
N PHE A 153 7.73 29.72 -0.34
CA PHE A 153 7.48 28.44 0.31
C PHE A 153 7.76 27.25 -0.62
N LEU A 154 7.37 27.36 -1.90
CA LEU A 154 7.61 26.29 -2.88
C LEU A 154 9.09 26.18 -3.30
N ARG A 155 9.80 27.31 -3.47
CA ARG A 155 11.20 27.34 -3.93
C ARG A 155 12.24 27.28 -2.82
N GLY A 156 11.96 27.95 -1.70
CA GLY A 156 12.85 28.09 -0.54
C GLY A 156 12.67 26.95 0.43
N GLU A 157 11.51 26.80 1.06
CA GLU A 157 11.29 25.76 2.09
C GLU A 157 11.26 24.36 1.45
N LEU A 158 10.39 24.14 0.47
CA LEU A 158 10.20 22.83 -0.17
C LEU A 158 11.23 22.52 -1.28
N HIS A 159 12.13 23.45 -1.62
CA HIS A 159 13.21 23.27 -2.60
C HIS A 159 12.74 22.70 -3.97
N LEU A 160 11.51 23.01 -4.41
CA LEU A 160 10.89 22.33 -5.54
C LEU A 160 11.47 22.77 -6.90
N PRO A 161 11.66 21.84 -7.85
CA PRO A 161 12.17 22.18 -9.18
C PRO A 161 11.17 23.03 -9.97
N ASN A 162 11.69 23.92 -10.82
CA ASN A 162 10.93 24.92 -11.57
C ASN A 162 9.66 24.40 -12.25
N PHE A 163 9.70 23.20 -12.85
CA PHE A 163 8.54 22.64 -13.55
C PHE A 163 7.36 22.33 -12.61
N ILE A 164 7.62 21.95 -11.36
CA ILE A 164 6.56 21.78 -10.35
C ILE A 164 6.04 23.15 -9.93
N VAL A 165 6.92 24.07 -9.53
CA VAL A 165 6.52 25.39 -9.02
C VAL A 165 5.70 26.16 -10.05
N ASN A 166 6.12 26.13 -11.32
CA ASN A 166 5.43 26.83 -12.40
C ASN A 166 4.05 26.22 -12.73
N GLN A 167 3.91 24.88 -12.67
CA GLN A 167 2.64 24.18 -12.88
C GLN A 167 1.72 24.26 -11.64
N MET A 168 2.26 24.53 -10.45
CA MET A 168 1.48 24.87 -9.24
C MET A 168 1.04 26.35 -9.20
N ASN A 169 1.40 27.16 -10.20
CA ASN A 169 0.80 28.48 -10.41
C ASN A 169 -0.49 28.33 -11.22
N VAL A 170 -1.63 28.55 -10.56
CA VAL A 170 -2.96 28.48 -11.17
C VAL A 170 -3.52 29.90 -11.22
N GLN A 171 -3.71 30.43 -12.44
CA GLN A 171 -4.25 31.77 -12.70
C GLN A 171 -3.51 32.92 -11.97
N GLY A 172 -2.22 32.76 -11.66
CA GLY A 172 -1.38 33.73 -10.95
C GLY A 172 -1.11 33.38 -9.49
N VAL A 173 -1.89 32.48 -8.89
CA VAL A 173 -1.76 32.07 -7.47
C VAL A 173 -0.97 30.76 -7.36
N PHE A 174 0.00 30.69 -6.45
CA PHE A 174 0.73 29.45 -6.16
C PHE A 174 -0.03 28.62 -5.11
N HIS A 175 -0.05 27.30 -5.27
CA HIS A 175 -0.80 26.39 -4.40
C HIS A 175 0.06 25.26 -3.82
N HIS A 176 -0.35 24.70 -2.68
CA HIS A 176 0.24 23.50 -2.10
C HIS A 176 0.18 22.30 -3.09
N PRO A 177 1.31 21.63 -3.40
CA PRO A 177 1.37 20.45 -4.28
C PRO A 177 0.90 19.18 -3.56
N THR A 178 -0.40 19.11 -3.24
CA THR A 178 -1.07 17.93 -2.64
C THR A 178 -0.83 16.64 -3.44
N PHE A 179 -0.72 16.73 -4.77
CA PHE A 179 -0.37 15.60 -5.62
C PHE A 179 0.97 14.97 -5.20
N LEU A 180 1.98 15.79 -4.91
CA LEU A 180 3.31 15.38 -4.48
C LEU A 180 3.28 14.87 -3.04
N TYR A 181 2.51 15.51 -2.16
CA TYR A 181 2.32 15.04 -0.78
C TYR A 181 1.70 13.64 -0.76
N GLU A 182 0.63 13.39 -1.54
CA GLU A 182 0.03 12.05 -1.65
C GLU A 182 0.98 11.06 -2.35
N SER A 183 1.73 11.46 -3.39
CA SER A 183 2.74 10.59 -4.04
C SER A 183 3.86 10.18 -3.08
N LEU A 184 4.39 11.10 -2.27
CA LEU A 184 5.43 10.81 -1.28
C LEU A 184 4.90 9.95 -0.12
N TRP A 185 3.72 10.26 0.41
CA TRP A 185 3.08 9.47 1.46
C TRP A 185 2.81 8.03 1.01
N ASN A 186 2.33 7.86 -0.23
CA ASN A 186 2.08 6.53 -0.80
C ASN A 186 3.39 5.79 -1.14
N LEU A 187 4.47 6.50 -1.49
CA LEU A 187 5.80 5.91 -1.69
C LEU A 187 6.38 5.36 -0.37
N VAL A 188 6.29 6.11 0.72
CA VAL A 188 6.64 5.62 2.06
C VAL A 188 5.75 4.43 2.44
N GLY A 189 4.45 4.50 2.13
CA GLY A 189 3.51 3.39 2.29
C GLY A 189 3.94 2.11 1.56
N ILE A 190 4.41 2.22 0.32
CA ILE A 190 4.98 1.08 -0.41
C ILE A 190 6.17 0.52 0.36
N VAL A 191 7.15 1.34 0.74
CA VAL A 191 8.34 0.88 1.50
C VAL A 191 7.94 0.16 2.79
N VAL A 192 7.03 0.74 3.57
CA VAL A 192 6.49 0.17 4.83
C VAL A 192 5.80 -1.18 4.57
N LEU A 193 4.90 -1.29 3.60
CA LEU A 193 4.25 -2.56 3.26
C LEU A 193 5.25 -3.59 2.70
N LEU A 194 6.23 -3.16 1.90
CA LEU A 194 7.28 -4.03 1.35
C LEU A 194 8.21 -4.61 2.44
N ILE A 195 8.38 -3.92 3.56
CA ILE A 195 9.08 -4.38 4.77
C ILE A 195 8.17 -5.27 5.63
N ILE A 196 6.96 -4.83 5.95
CA ILE A 196 6.02 -5.54 6.83
C ILE A 196 5.65 -6.92 6.27
N ARG A 197 5.48 -7.04 4.94
CA ARG A 197 5.19 -8.31 4.24
C ARG A 197 6.31 -9.36 4.31
N ARG A 198 7.48 -9.01 4.85
CA ARG A 198 8.60 -9.95 5.09
C ARG A 198 8.62 -10.47 6.53
N GLN A 199 7.74 -9.98 7.40
CA GLN A 199 7.73 -10.33 8.82
C GLN A 199 6.88 -11.56 9.15
N LYS A 200 7.38 -12.41 10.05
CA LYS A 200 6.76 -13.69 10.44
C LYS A 200 5.44 -13.56 11.23
N PHE A 201 5.09 -12.36 11.70
CA PHE A 201 3.89 -12.09 12.50
C PHE A 201 2.64 -11.71 11.68
N LEU A 202 2.82 -11.38 10.41
CA LEU A 202 1.77 -10.83 9.54
C LEU A 202 0.83 -11.95 9.07
N ARG A 203 -0.49 -11.71 9.15
CA ARG A 203 -1.53 -12.68 8.80
C ARG A 203 -2.32 -12.27 7.55
N SER A 204 -2.99 -13.25 6.97
CA SER A 204 -3.82 -13.12 5.77
C SER A 204 -4.87 -12.01 5.91
N GLY A 205 -4.82 -11.02 5.03
CA GLY A 205 -5.66 -9.83 4.95
C GLY A 205 -5.11 -8.60 5.69
N GLU A 206 -4.06 -8.73 6.50
CA GLU A 206 -3.54 -7.63 7.32
C GLU A 206 -2.68 -6.65 6.52
N LEU A 207 -2.09 -7.07 5.39
CA LEU A 207 -1.33 -6.15 4.54
C LEU A 207 -2.29 -5.24 3.75
N PHE A 208 -3.41 -5.80 3.30
CA PHE A 208 -4.48 -5.06 2.63
C PHE A 208 -5.23 -4.11 3.57
N ILE A 209 -5.52 -4.53 4.81
CA ILE A 209 -6.09 -3.64 5.83
C ILE A 209 -5.06 -2.57 6.26
N GLY A 210 -3.79 -2.95 6.40
CA GLY A 210 -2.68 -2.02 6.66
C GLY A 210 -2.52 -0.95 5.57
N TYR A 211 -2.70 -1.31 4.30
CA TYR A 211 -2.81 -0.35 3.18
C TYR A 211 -3.96 0.64 3.38
N PHE A 212 -5.17 0.16 3.71
CA PHE A 212 -6.31 1.05 3.93
C PHE A 212 -6.09 2.00 5.12
N ILE A 213 -5.51 1.52 6.22
CA ILE A 213 -5.14 2.35 7.37
C ILE A 213 -4.09 3.39 6.95
N TRP A 214 -3.02 2.98 6.26
CA TRP A 214 -1.94 3.88 5.83
C TRP A 214 -2.44 4.97 4.88
N TYR A 215 -3.21 4.60 3.85
CA TYR A 215 -3.79 5.57 2.92
C TYR A 215 -4.74 6.53 3.65
N SER A 216 -5.57 6.02 4.56
CA SER A 216 -6.49 6.86 5.36
C SER A 216 -5.76 7.88 6.24
N ILE A 217 -4.62 7.52 6.85
CA ILE A 217 -3.81 8.46 7.66
C ILE A 217 -3.33 9.64 6.80
N GLY A 218 -2.69 9.37 5.66
CA GLY A 218 -2.25 10.45 4.75
C GLY A 218 -3.42 11.25 4.17
N ARG A 219 -4.51 10.56 3.81
CA ARG A 219 -5.73 11.17 3.29
C ARG A 219 -6.40 12.10 4.30
N PHE A 220 -6.36 11.78 5.59
CA PHE A 220 -6.87 12.64 6.66
C PHE A 220 -6.11 13.98 6.71
N PHE A 221 -4.78 13.94 6.75
CA PHE A 221 -3.97 15.15 6.88
C PHE A 221 -3.96 16.00 5.61
N ILE A 222 -3.84 15.37 4.43
CA ILE A 222 -3.68 16.08 3.15
C ILE A 222 -5.03 16.64 2.65
N GLU A 223 -6.17 15.99 2.93
CA GLU A 223 -7.48 16.57 2.56
C GLU A 223 -7.74 17.90 3.30
N ALA A 224 -7.30 18.02 4.56
CA ALA A 224 -7.47 19.27 5.30
C ALA A 224 -6.66 20.45 4.71
N VAL A 225 -5.64 20.19 3.89
CA VAL A 225 -4.91 21.21 3.11
C VAL A 225 -5.67 21.60 1.82
N ARG A 226 -6.67 20.82 1.39
CA ARG A 226 -7.45 21.06 0.15
C ARG A 226 -8.64 21.99 0.36
N THR A 227 -8.90 22.80 -0.66
CA THR A 227 -10.03 23.74 -0.75
C THR A 227 -11.23 23.13 -1.49
N ASP A 228 -11.02 22.17 -2.39
CA ASP A 228 -12.04 21.49 -3.19
C ASP A 228 -12.60 20.22 -2.51
N SER A 229 -12.80 20.30 -1.19
CA SER A 229 -13.24 19.17 -0.36
C SER A 229 -14.76 19.05 -0.29
N LEU A 230 -15.29 17.85 -0.54
CA LEU A 230 -16.69 17.54 -0.18
C LEU A 230 -16.87 17.55 1.33
N ALA A 231 -17.84 18.32 1.82
CA ALA A 231 -18.13 18.50 3.23
C ALA A 231 -19.62 18.28 3.54
N PHE A 232 -19.94 18.30 4.83
CA PHE A 232 -21.30 18.33 5.35
C PHE A 232 -21.33 19.08 6.69
N GLN A 233 -22.52 19.43 7.15
CA GLN A 233 -22.70 20.06 8.47
C GLN A 233 -22.83 19.00 9.57
N GLY A 234 -21.80 18.88 10.41
CA GLY A 234 -21.80 18.11 11.65
C GLY A 234 -21.85 19.00 12.90
N SER A 235 -21.80 18.38 14.07
CA SER A 235 -21.73 19.11 15.35
C SER A 235 -20.39 19.84 15.51
N THR A 236 -20.41 21.00 16.18
CA THR A 236 -19.23 21.84 16.42
C THR A 236 -18.11 21.05 17.08
N GLY A 237 -18.37 20.39 18.22
CA GLY A 237 -17.36 19.61 18.93
C GLY A 237 -16.75 18.45 18.12
N LEU A 238 -17.45 17.90 17.12
CA LEU A 238 -16.87 16.91 16.19
C LEU A 238 -16.00 17.59 15.12
N ALA A 239 -16.42 18.75 14.61
CA ALA A 239 -15.63 19.56 13.70
C ALA A 239 -14.34 20.08 14.39
N ASP A 240 -14.43 20.55 15.63
CA ASP A 240 -13.27 20.98 16.42
C ASP A 240 -12.31 19.82 16.69
N PHE A 241 -12.84 18.65 17.06
CA PHE A 241 -12.01 17.46 17.27
C PHE A 241 -11.29 17.00 15.99
N ILE A 242 -11.95 17.07 14.83
CA ILE A 242 -11.36 16.68 13.54
C ILE A 242 -10.38 17.74 13.01
N ASN A 243 -10.80 19.00 12.93
CA ASN A 243 -10.06 20.07 12.27
C ASN A 243 -8.98 20.69 13.15
N ASN A 244 -9.15 20.70 14.47
CA ASN A 244 -8.20 21.30 15.41
C ASN A 244 -7.44 20.22 16.19
N THR A 245 -8.13 19.33 16.92
CA THR A 245 -7.44 18.38 17.83
C THR A 245 -6.65 17.30 17.09
N LEU A 246 -7.26 16.58 16.15
CA LEU A 246 -6.61 15.50 15.40
C LEU A 246 -5.63 16.01 14.33
N TRP A 247 -5.81 17.24 13.85
CA TRP A 247 -4.98 17.83 12.80
C TRP A 247 -3.82 18.71 13.32
N ALA A 248 -3.80 19.06 14.61
CA ALA A 248 -2.76 19.86 15.27
C ALA A 248 -1.29 19.54 14.90
N PRO A 249 -0.87 18.28 14.67
CA PRO A 249 0.49 17.98 14.24
C PRO A 249 0.90 18.68 12.92
N MET A 250 -0.04 18.95 12.02
CA MET A 250 0.21 19.70 10.78
C MET A 250 0.42 21.20 11.06
N THR A 251 -0.33 21.78 12.00
CA THR A 251 -0.14 23.16 12.47
C THR A 251 1.25 23.34 13.09
N TRP A 252 1.74 22.36 13.85
CA TRP A 252 3.12 22.36 14.39
C TRP A 252 4.20 22.26 13.30
N MET A 253 3.87 21.72 12.12
CA MET A 253 4.73 21.70 10.94
C MET A 253 4.52 22.92 10.02
N GLY A 254 3.82 23.96 10.48
CA GLY A 254 3.61 25.20 9.73
C GLY A 254 2.59 25.13 8.60
N PHE A 255 1.73 24.10 8.56
CA PHE A 255 0.62 24.03 7.61
C PHE A 255 -0.63 24.73 8.15
N GLU A 256 -1.28 25.50 7.28
CA GLU A 256 -2.61 26.08 7.54
C GLU A 256 -3.72 25.15 7.06
N LEU A 257 -4.88 25.21 7.73
CA LEU A 257 -6.06 24.47 7.29
C LEU A 257 -6.59 25.13 6.02
N GLY A 258 -6.73 24.37 4.93
CA GLY A 258 -7.27 24.89 3.68
C GLY A 258 -8.67 25.46 3.89
N HIS A 259 -9.02 26.52 3.16
CA HIS A 259 -10.33 27.14 3.25
C HIS A 259 -11.44 26.13 2.92
N LEU A 260 -12.42 26.01 3.82
CA LEU A 260 -13.67 25.29 3.61
C LEU A 260 -14.81 26.29 3.81
N ASP A 261 -15.63 26.48 2.77
CA ASP A 261 -16.76 27.41 2.82
C ASP A 261 -17.85 26.89 3.78
N PRO A 262 -18.20 27.64 4.85
CA PRO A 262 -19.20 27.23 5.83
C PRO A 262 -20.58 26.93 5.25
N ALA A 263 -20.92 27.44 4.06
CA ALA A 263 -22.18 27.13 3.38
C ALA A 263 -22.27 25.66 2.92
N TYR A 264 -21.14 24.99 2.70
CA TYR A 264 -21.06 23.57 2.30
C TYR A 264 -20.79 22.63 3.48
N GLY A 265 -20.33 23.15 4.61
CA GLY A 265 -20.24 22.41 5.88
C GLY A 265 -18.98 22.72 6.69
N ASN A 266 -18.89 22.10 7.87
CA ASN A 266 -17.78 22.24 8.80
C ASN A 266 -16.89 20.98 8.92
N ILE A 267 -17.30 19.85 8.35
CA ILE A 267 -16.52 18.59 8.34
C ILE A 267 -16.32 18.08 6.92
N ARG A 268 -15.06 17.89 6.52
CA ARG A 268 -14.71 17.23 5.25
C ARG A 268 -15.02 15.73 5.32
N ILE A 269 -15.77 15.22 4.34
CA ILE A 269 -16.22 13.83 4.30
C ILE A 269 -15.04 12.86 4.28
N SER A 270 -13.97 13.15 3.51
CA SER A 270 -12.78 12.28 3.47
C SER A 270 -12.06 12.19 4.82
N GLN A 271 -12.06 13.25 5.66
CA GLN A 271 -11.42 13.20 6.98
C GLN A 271 -12.20 12.27 7.92
N LEU A 272 -13.52 12.44 7.99
CA LEU A 272 -14.37 11.56 8.81
C LEU A 272 -14.30 10.10 8.33
N LEU A 273 -14.40 9.85 7.02
CA LEU A 273 -14.25 8.51 6.47
C LEU A 273 -12.87 7.91 6.76
N SER A 274 -11.80 8.71 6.75
CA SER A 274 -10.45 8.23 7.08
C SER A 274 -10.34 7.77 8.53
N VAL A 275 -10.88 8.54 9.48
CA VAL A 275 -10.95 8.14 10.90
C VAL A 275 -11.76 6.84 11.06
N LEU A 276 -12.91 6.74 10.40
CA LEU A 276 -13.76 5.54 10.43
C LEU A 276 -13.06 4.31 9.81
N PHE A 277 -12.33 4.47 8.70
CA PHE A 277 -11.57 3.37 8.08
C PHE A 277 -10.36 2.92 8.92
N ILE A 278 -9.69 3.84 9.62
CA ILE A 278 -8.61 3.49 10.57
C ILE A 278 -9.18 2.64 11.71
N ILE A 279 -10.26 3.11 12.36
CA ILE A 279 -10.91 2.39 13.47
C ILE A 279 -11.46 1.04 13.01
N ALA A 280 -12.20 1.00 11.89
CA ALA A 280 -12.76 -0.22 11.34
C ALA A 280 -11.66 -1.21 10.91
N GLY A 281 -10.54 -0.73 10.37
CA GLY A 281 -9.38 -1.55 10.02
C GLY A 281 -8.74 -2.20 11.24
N ILE A 282 -8.49 -1.44 12.31
CA ILE A 282 -7.93 -1.94 13.57
C ILE A 282 -8.87 -2.99 14.20
N ILE A 283 -10.18 -2.68 14.31
CA ILE A 283 -11.19 -3.62 14.80
C ILE A 283 -11.22 -4.89 13.95
N LEU A 284 -11.18 -4.77 12.62
CA LEU A 284 -11.20 -5.92 11.71
C LEU A 284 -9.95 -6.79 11.86
N ILE A 285 -8.76 -6.21 12.07
CA ILE A 285 -7.54 -6.98 12.38
C ILE A 285 -7.71 -7.74 13.70
N ILE A 286 -8.13 -7.06 14.79
CA ILE A 286 -8.32 -7.67 16.10
C ILE A 286 -9.34 -8.81 16.04
N VAL A 287 -10.53 -8.57 15.48
CA VAL A 287 -11.58 -9.58 15.33
C VAL A 287 -11.10 -10.75 14.46
N ARG A 288 -10.37 -10.51 13.36
CA ARG A 288 -9.82 -11.59 12.52
C ARG A 288 -8.71 -12.40 13.21
N ARG A 289 -7.93 -11.78 14.12
CA ARG A 289 -6.93 -12.46 14.95
C ARG A 289 -7.58 -13.35 16.01
N VAL A 290 -8.55 -12.82 16.76
CA VAL A 290 -9.25 -13.53 17.85
C VAL A 290 -10.13 -14.67 17.32
N THR A 291 -10.89 -14.44 16.24
CA THR A 291 -11.80 -15.46 15.66
C THR A 291 -11.09 -16.53 14.81
N GLY A 292 -9.76 -16.57 14.77
CA GLY A 292 -8.97 -17.50 13.95
C GLY A 292 -9.08 -17.29 12.43
N ARG A 293 -9.91 -16.34 11.96
CA ARG A 293 -10.15 -16.03 10.53
C ARG A 293 -8.91 -15.51 9.79
N ALA A 294 -7.82 -15.25 10.52
CA ALA A 294 -6.48 -14.94 10.02
C ALA A 294 -5.41 -15.87 10.64
N ASN A 295 -5.66 -17.18 10.75
CA ASN A 295 -4.64 -18.14 11.20
C ASN A 295 -3.53 -18.37 10.16
N VAL A 296 -3.87 -18.31 8.86
CA VAL A 296 -2.89 -18.34 7.76
C VAL A 296 -2.05 -17.07 7.78
N ARG A 297 -0.72 -17.21 7.79
CA ARG A 297 0.25 -16.12 7.73
C ARG A 297 0.45 -15.64 6.30
N TYR A 298 0.91 -14.40 6.11
CA TYR A 298 1.19 -13.86 4.77
C TYR A 298 2.29 -14.64 4.04
N LEU A 299 3.27 -15.18 4.76
CA LEU A 299 4.40 -15.92 4.17
C LEU A 299 4.08 -17.39 3.81
N ASP A 300 2.93 -17.92 4.24
CA ASP A 300 2.54 -19.30 3.93
C ASP A 300 2.27 -19.47 2.42
N PRO A 301 2.48 -20.65 1.82
CA PRO A 301 2.18 -20.92 0.42
C PRO A 301 0.71 -20.62 0.04
N ILE A 302 0.46 -20.27 -1.22
CA ILE A 302 -0.90 -20.09 -1.75
C ILE A 302 -1.22 -21.27 -2.66
N VAL A 303 -2.18 -22.10 -2.23
CA VAL A 303 -2.73 -23.20 -3.03
C VAL A 303 -4.15 -22.84 -3.44
N SER A 304 -4.52 -23.10 -4.70
CA SER A 304 -5.92 -22.99 -5.14
C SER A 304 -6.68 -24.25 -4.76
N THR A 305 -7.89 -24.10 -4.20
CA THR A 305 -8.81 -25.22 -3.93
C THR A 305 -9.35 -25.90 -5.19
N LYS A 306 -8.93 -25.44 -6.38
CA LYS A 306 -9.29 -26.01 -7.69
C LYS A 306 -8.07 -26.45 -8.51
N ALA A 307 -6.89 -26.56 -7.90
CA ALA A 307 -5.65 -26.96 -8.57
C ALA A 307 -5.64 -28.47 -8.92
N GLY A 308 -6.33 -28.82 -10.01
CA GLY A 308 -6.27 -30.13 -10.68
C GLY A 308 -5.87 -30.02 -12.15
N VAL A 309 -5.16 -28.94 -12.52
CA VAL A 309 -4.71 -28.64 -13.89
C VAL A 309 -3.21 -28.32 -13.85
N SER A 310 -2.47 -28.82 -14.83
CA SER A 310 -1.02 -29.01 -14.81
C SER A 310 -0.18 -27.74 -14.60
N PRO A 311 1.03 -27.86 -14.02
CA PRO A 311 1.97 -26.74 -13.93
C PRO A 311 2.48 -26.29 -15.31
N THR A 312 2.68 -24.99 -15.47
CA THR A 312 3.33 -24.38 -16.65
C THR A 312 4.82 -24.74 -16.68
N PRO A 313 5.45 -25.03 -17.85
CA PRO A 313 6.84 -25.51 -17.93
C PRO A 313 7.92 -24.64 -17.27
N GLU A 314 7.67 -23.34 -17.04
CA GLU A 314 8.60 -22.45 -16.31
C GLU A 314 8.92 -22.95 -14.88
N ALA A 315 8.02 -23.71 -14.25
CA ALA A 315 8.21 -24.21 -12.89
C ALA A 315 9.25 -25.34 -12.79
N GLU A 316 9.32 -26.23 -13.79
CA GLU A 316 10.20 -27.41 -13.77
C GLU A 316 11.66 -27.07 -14.07
N LEU A 317 11.92 -25.95 -14.76
CA LEU A 317 13.28 -25.48 -15.03
C LEU A 317 14.03 -24.97 -13.79
N GLN A 318 13.33 -24.70 -12.69
CA GLN A 318 13.95 -24.27 -11.43
C GLN A 318 14.20 -25.44 -10.48
N THR A 319 13.29 -26.41 -10.38
CA THR A 319 13.48 -27.61 -9.55
C THR A 319 14.63 -28.50 -10.06
N ASN A 320 14.74 -28.69 -11.37
CA ASN A 320 15.81 -29.51 -11.98
C ASN A 320 17.23 -28.91 -11.86
N LYS A 321 17.40 -27.67 -11.41
CA LYS A 321 18.72 -27.05 -11.18
C LYS A 321 19.30 -27.29 -9.79
N THR A 322 18.49 -27.73 -8.82
CA THR A 322 18.93 -27.95 -7.43
C THR A 322 19.35 -29.40 -7.14
N VAL A 323 19.11 -30.33 -8.08
CA VAL A 323 19.39 -31.77 -7.91
C VAL A 323 20.30 -32.29 -9.04
N LYS A 324 21.52 -31.74 -9.12
CA LYS A 324 22.65 -32.32 -9.86
C LYS A 324 23.99 -31.70 -9.43
N SER A 325 24.65 -32.36 -8.48
CA SER A 325 26.10 -32.24 -8.28
C SER A 325 26.70 -33.63 -8.49
N PRO A 326 27.70 -33.81 -9.37
CA PRO A 326 28.23 -35.14 -9.70
C PRO A 326 29.20 -35.64 -8.62
N ALA A 327 29.13 -36.95 -8.33
CA ALA A 327 30.17 -37.61 -7.53
C ALA A 327 31.48 -37.68 -8.34
N ALA A 328 32.59 -37.30 -7.71
CA ALA A 328 33.91 -37.35 -8.32
C ALA A 328 34.61 -38.68 -8.01
N THR A 329 34.66 -39.57 -9.01
CA THR A 329 35.44 -40.82 -8.91
C THR A 329 36.91 -40.53 -9.18
N SER A 330 37.81 -40.91 -8.27
CA SER A 330 39.24 -41.03 -8.57
C SER A 330 39.72 -42.43 -8.24
N SER A 331 40.47 -43.03 -9.17
CA SER A 331 40.97 -44.40 -9.09
C SER A 331 42.42 -44.40 -8.61
N LYS A 332 42.78 -45.32 -7.71
CA LYS A 332 43.82 -46.33 -8.01
C LYS A 332 44.02 -47.40 -6.93
N ASN A 333 44.65 -48.48 -7.40
CA ASN A 333 45.33 -49.55 -6.67
C ASN A 333 44.47 -50.51 -5.83
N HIS A 334 44.43 -51.75 -6.30
CA HIS A 334 43.95 -52.93 -5.60
C HIS A 334 45.13 -53.92 -5.53
N LYS A 335 45.58 -54.32 -4.33
CA LYS A 335 46.49 -55.45 -4.14
C LYS A 335 46.58 -55.93 -2.70
N GLU A 336 46.88 -57.22 -2.58
CA GLU A 336 47.40 -57.97 -1.43
C GLU A 336 46.49 -58.23 -0.21
N THR A 337 46.43 -59.51 0.13
CA THR A 337 45.61 -60.15 1.17
C THR A 337 46.54 -60.87 2.16
N VAL A 338 46.45 -60.53 3.45
CA VAL A 338 46.98 -61.28 4.61
C VAL A 338 46.06 -60.87 5.78
N GLU A 339 45.25 -61.68 6.48
CA GLU A 339 45.36 -63.04 7.06
C GLU A 339 45.86 -63.03 8.53
N THR A 340 44.94 -63.35 9.48
CA THR A 340 45.17 -63.66 10.93
C THR A 340 45.83 -62.57 11.81
N ALA A 341 45.76 -62.55 13.16
CA ALA A 341 45.08 -63.32 14.23
C ALA A 341 44.58 -62.31 15.31
N GLU A 342 43.45 -62.43 16.01
CA GLU A 342 43.10 -63.28 17.18
C GLU A 342 43.60 -62.78 18.57
N LEU A 343 42.81 -63.02 19.64
CA LEU A 343 43.03 -62.76 21.10
C LEU A 343 42.98 -61.26 21.55
N VAL A 344 42.12 -60.79 22.48
CA VAL A 344 41.83 -61.14 23.92
C VAL A 344 42.94 -60.61 24.85
N ASP A 345 42.72 -59.62 25.75
CA ASP A 345 41.96 -59.73 27.03
C ASP A 345 41.85 -58.38 27.83
N LYS A 346 41.09 -58.38 28.95
CA LYS A 346 41.18 -57.57 30.21
C LYS A 346 41.29 -56.01 30.23
N SER A 347 40.20 -55.39 30.72
CA SER A 347 40.21 -54.25 31.68
C SER A 347 40.84 -54.68 33.03
N PRO A 348 41.27 -53.79 33.98
CA PRO A 348 40.33 -52.97 34.81
C PRO A 348 40.86 -51.69 35.55
N LEU A 349 39.93 -50.94 36.21
CA LEU A 349 40.13 -49.97 37.34
C LEU A 349 40.96 -48.67 37.06
N THR A 350 40.89 -47.53 37.79
CA THR A 350 40.14 -47.02 38.99
C THR A 350 39.92 -45.48 38.82
N GLN A 351 38.87 -44.82 39.33
CA GLN A 351 38.78 -43.99 40.59
C GLN A 351 40.00 -43.08 40.94
N ALA A 352 39.88 -41.87 41.53
CA ALA A 352 38.78 -40.90 41.78
C ALA A 352 39.37 -39.57 42.37
N GLN A 353 38.52 -38.55 42.71
CA GLN A 353 38.80 -37.39 43.63
C GLN A 353 39.82 -36.31 43.12
N GLU A 354 39.88 -35.03 43.57
CA GLU A 354 39.05 -34.19 44.47
C GLU A 354 39.26 -32.65 44.30
N ALA A 355 38.41 -31.84 44.97
CA ALA A 355 38.60 -30.51 45.64
C ALA A 355 39.49 -29.38 45.01
N GLU A 356 38.97 -28.15 44.78
CA GLU A 356 39.05 -26.91 45.63
C GLU A 356 40.38 -26.08 45.54
N ALA A 357 40.47 -24.77 45.82
CA ALA A 357 39.54 -23.61 45.78
C ALA A 357 40.28 -22.25 46.06
N LYS A 358 39.64 -21.09 45.76
CA LYS A 358 39.89 -19.71 46.35
C LYS A 358 41.25 -19.02 46.01
N GLN A 359 41.55 -17.72 46.23
CA GLN A 359 40.87 -16.46 46.67
C GLN A 359 41.77 -15.22 46.30
N THR A 360 41.43 -13.92 46.35
CA THR A 360 40.16 -13.13 46.44
C THR A 360 40.23 -12.01 45.34
N GLN A 361 40.14 -10.66 45.43
CA GLN A 361 39.66 -9.55 46.32
C GLN A 361 39.44 -8.33 45.34
N VAL A 362 38.34 -7.55 45.23
CA VAL A 362 37.49 -6.70 46.13
C VAL A 362 37.87 -5.20 46.14
N ASP A 363 36.89 -4.36 45.76
CA ASP A 363 36.44 -3.06 46.31
C ASP A 363 35.44 -2.46 45.28
N GLU A 364 34.13 -2.26 45.47
CA GLU A 364 33.24 -1.73 46.55
C GLU A 364 32.81 -0.25 46.38
N THR A 365 31.58 0.05 46.80
CA THR A 365 30.78 1.26 46.50
C THR A 365 30.04 1.71 47.77
N PRO A 366 29.72 3.01 47.95
CA PRO A 366 28.30 3.42 47.91
C PRO A 366 28.10 4.83 47.28
N VAL A 367 27.01 5.22 46.60
CA VAL A 367 25.55 5.11 46.83
C VAL A 367 25.03 5.96 48.00
N ILE A 368 24.21 6.99 47.70
CA ILE A 368 22.96 7.39 48.43
C ILE A 368 22.24 8.55 47.70
N LYS A 369 20.96 8.77 48.03
CA LYS A 369 19.91 9.68 47.47
C LYS A 369 19.07 10.18 48.68
N PRO A 370 17.99 11.02 48.60
CA PRO A 370 17.33 11.72 47.47
C PRO A 370 16.89 13.19 47.78
N ASP A 371 15.97 13.75 46.96
CA ASP A 371 14.95 14.81 47.26
C ASP A 371 15.43 16.26 47.60
N THR A 372 14.70 17.37 47.34
CA THR A 372 13.40 17.69 46.68
C THR A 372 13.34 19.20 46.29
N GLU A 373 12.55 19.57 45.25
CA GLU A 373 11.88 20.89 44.97
C GLU A 373 12.72 22.23 45.01
N ASP A 374 12.37 23.40 44.44
CA ASP A 374 11.20 23.93 43.71
C ASP A 374 11.57 25.15 42.79
N LYS A 375 10.62 25.61 41.94
CA LYS A 375 10.39 26.98 41.39
C LYS A 375 11.44 27.75 40.54
N LYS A 376 10.96 28.12 39.33
CA LYS A 376 11.01 29.45 38.64
C LYS A 376 12.35 30.14 38.33
N GLU A 377 12.53 30.50 37.06
CA GLU A 377 11.97 31.76 36.50
C GLU A 377 11.16 31.48 35.23
#